data_AF-A0A9X3LGR3-F1
#
_entry.id   AF-A0A9X3LGR3-F1
#
_cell.length_a   1.000
_cell.length_b   1.000
_cell.length_c   1.000
_cell.angle_alpha   90.00
_cell.angle_beta   90.00
_cell.angle_gamma   90.00
#
_symmetry.space_group_name_H-M   'P 1'
#
loop_
_entity.id
_entity.type
_entity.pdbx_description
1 polymer ?
#
loop_
_entity_poly.entity_id
_entity_poly.type
_entity_poly.pdbx_seq_one_letter_code
_entity_poly.pdbx_strand_id
1 'polypeptide(L)'
;MLGNNYENLFGYIKYFENDNLEFYKWQSTKREDGVITMSYPVYDKKLREFIQDVYDSGIMLNDYQSLVSSDISTGDDAIILINNTDNSEKLRALLTYFVRQERFSEGSWAEAANKRIFLSILLKLKSMGEEC
;
A
#
# COMPACT_ATOMS: atom_id res chain seq x y z
N MET A 1 -18.16 8.93 15.68
CA MET A 1 -16.84 9.05 15.04
C MET A 1 -15.98 7.95 15.64
N LEU A 2 -15.68 6.90 14.88
CA LEU A 2 -14.64 5.95 15.29
C LEU A 2 -13.32 6.70 15.21
N GLY A 3 -12.62 6.83 16.33
CA GLY A 3 -11.31 7.49 16.37
C GLY A 3 -10.36 6.76 15.43
N ASN A 4 -9.69 7.50 14.55
CA ASN A 4 -8.64 6.95 13.71
C ASN A 4 -7.54 6.41 14.62
N ASN A 5 -7.36 5.09 14.66
CA ASN A 5 -6.28 4.44 15.40
C ASN A 5 -5.42 3.65 14.42
N TYR A 6 -4.66 4.40 13.61
CA TYR A 6 -3.77 3.84 12.59
C TYR A 6 -2.31 3.80 13.03
N GLU A 7 -2.01 4.16 14.29
CA GLU A 7 -0.66 4.10 14.84
C GLU A 7 -0.13 2.66 14.90
N ASN A 8 -1.03 1.68 15.04
CA ASN A 8 -0.69 0.25 14.94
C ASN A 8 -0.04 -0.09 13.59
N LEU A 9 -0.37 0.62 12.51
CA LEU A 9 0.23 0.42 11.20
C LEU A 9 1.74 0.71 11.19
N PHE A 10 2.24 1.55 12.10
CA PHE A 10 3.67 1.82 12.22
C PHE A 10 4.47 0.58 12.66
N GLY A 11 3.81 -0.43 13.25
CA GLY A 11 4.40 -1.73 13.52
C GLY A 11 4.88 -2.49 12.27
N TYR A 12 4.39 -2.10 11.08
CA TYR A 12 4.79 -2.69 9.80
C TYR A 12 6.00 -2.01 9.16
N ILE A 13 6.53 -0.91 9.71
CA ILE A 13 7.70 -0.21 9.15
C ILE A 13 8.88 -1.16 8.98
N LYS A 14 9.29 -1.87 10.05
CA LYS A 14 10.39 -2.85 10.00
C LYS A 14 10.15 -4.00 9.01
N TYR A 15 8.89 -4.33 8.74
CA TYR A 15 8.54 -5.35 7.76
C TYR A 15 8.82 -4.85 6.34
N PHE A 16 8.43 -3.61 6.03
CA PHE A 16 8.68 -3.02 4.71
C PHE A 16 10.12 -2.53 4.51
N GLU A 17 10.88 -2.27 5.57
CA GLU A 17 12.33 -1.95 5.50
C GLU A 17 13.21 -3.16 5.13
N ASN A 18 12.68 -4.39 5.20
CA ASN A 18 13.48 -5.58 4.96
C ASN A 18 13.69 -5.84 3.47
N ASP A 19 14.88 -5.50 2.97
CA ASP A 19 15.28 -5.70 1.57
C ASP A 19 15.40 -7.16 1.12
N ASN A 20 15.46 -8.09 2.06
CA ASN A 20 15.54 -9.52 1.76
C ASN A 20 14.17 -10.21 1.77
N LEU A 21 13.10 -9.45 2.01
CA LEU A 21 11.76 -9.98 2.09
C LEU A 21 11.12 -10.05 0.70
N GLU A 22 10.55 -11.21 0.39
CA GLU A 22 9.74 -11.40 -0.80
C GLU A 22 8.26 -11.20 -0.45
N PHE A 23 7.67 -10.07 -0.85
CA PHE A 23 6.30 -9.70 -0.51
C PHE A 23 5.22 -10.53 -1.23
N TYR A 24 5.58 -11.20 -2.33
CA TYR A 24 4.64 -11.97 -3.15
C TYR A 24 5.39 -12.92 -4.10
N LYS A 25 4.65 -13.90 -4.62
CA LYS A 25 5.09 -14.78 -5.72
C LYS A 25 4.03 -14.82 -6.79
N TRP A 26 4.43 -14.65 -8.05
CA TRP A 26 3.53 -14.94 -9.17
C TRP A 26 3.34 -16.45 -9.28
N GLN A 27 2.11 -16.91 -9.20
CA GLN A 27 1.76 -18.31 -9.41
C GLN A 27 1.05 -18.45 -10.74
N SER A 28 1.54 -19.35 -11.59
CA SER A 28 0.83 -19.85 -12.76
C SER A 28 0.64 -21.35 -12.62
N THR A 29 -0.50 -21.86 -13.08
CA THR A 29 -0.76 -23.30 -13.10
C THR A 29 -0.81 -23.74 -14.55
N LYS A 30 0.06 -24.67 -14.93
CA LYS A 30 -0.05 -25.39 -16.18
C LYS A 30 -0.83 -26.67 -15.91
N ARG A 31 -2.04 -26.78 -16.44
CA ARG A 31 -2.86 -27.98 -16.33
C ARG A 31 -2.32 -29.09 -17.24
N GLU A 32 -2.65 -30.34 -16.92
CA GLU A 32 -2.22 -31.53 -17.68
C GLU A 32 -2.70 -31.52 -19.14
N ASP A 33 -3.81 -30.83 -19.41
CA ASP A 33 -4.38 -30.61 -20.76
C ASP A 33 -3.64 -29.54 -21.58
N GLY A 34 -2.58 -28.94 -21.03
CA GLY A 34 -1.80 -27.89 -21.69
C GLY A 34 -2.34 -26.47 -21.50
N VAL A 35 -3.48 -26.29 -20.82
CA VAL A 35 -4.02 -24.97 -20.50
C VAL A 35 -3.15 -24.30 -19.44
N ILE A 36 -2.65 -23.11 -19.76
CA ILE A 36 -1.95 -22.23 -18.81
C ILE A 36 -2.99 -21.30 -18.19
N THR A 37 -3.12 -21.32 -16.87
CA THR A 37 -3.94 -20.31 -16.16
C THR A 37 -3.20 -18.97 -16.15
N MET A 38 -3.95 -17.88 -16.22
CA MET A 38 -3.39 -16.54 -15.99
C MET A 38 -2.64 -16.52 -14.66
N SER A 39 -1.45 -15.90 -14.68
CA SER A 39 -0.63 -15.74 -13.48
C SER A 39 -1.32 -14.79 -12.50
N TYR A 40 -1.33 -15.12 -11.22
CA TYR A 40 -1.86 -14.27 -10.15
C TYR A 40 -0.84 -14.15 -9.01
N PRO A 41 -0.84 -13.04 -8.25
CA PRO A 41 0.08 -12.86 -7.14
C PRO A 41 -0.42 -13.62 -5.91
N VAL A 42 0.45 -14.42 -5.31
CA VAL A 42 0.27 -14.97 -3.97
C VAL A 42 1.06 -14.10 -3.00
N TYR A 43 0.35 -13.29 -2.23
CA TYR A 43 0.95 -12.38 -1.27
C TYR A 43 1.55 -13.10 -0.07
N ASP A 44 2.56 -12.49 0.54
CA ASP A 44 3.02 -12.87 1.87
C ASP A 44 1.91 -12.67 2.91
N LYS A 45 1.93 -13.47 3.97
CA LYS A 45 0.92 -13.41 5.03
C LYS A 45 0.87 -12.03 5.68
N LYS A 46 2.02 -11.45 5.97
CA LYS A 46 2.12 -10.18 6.70
C LYS A 46 1.74 -8.97 5.83
N LEU A 47 1.91 -9.06 4.51
CA LEU A 47 1.34 -8.08 3.58
C LEU A 47 -0.19 -8.11 3.61
N ARG A 48 -0.81 -9.29 3.61
CA ARG A 48 -2.28 -9.39 3.76
C ARG A 48 -2.77 -8.86 5.10
N GLU A 49 -2.06 -9.16 6.18
CA GLU A 49 -2.36 -8.63 7.52
C GLU A 49 -2.28 -7.10 7.54
N PHE A 50 -1.23 -6.52 6.96
CA PHE A 50 -1.11 -5.07 6.80
C PHE A 50 -2.31 -4.47 6.06
N ILE A 51 -2.71 -5.06 4.93
CA ILE A 51 -3.85 -4.57 4.15
C ILE A 51 -5.14 -4.64 4.97
N GLN A 52 -5.37 -5.75 5.69
CA GLN A 52 -6.54 -5.91 6.54
C GLN A 52 -6.56 -4.86 7.67
N ASP A 53 -5.42 -4.64 8.33
CA ASP A 53 -5.30 -3.62 9.37
C ASP A 53 -5.52 -2.21 8.81
N VAL A 54 -5.14 -1.92 7.56
CA VAL A 54 -5.47 -0.65 6.90
C VAL A 54 -6.98 -0.49 6.78
N TYR A 55 -7.71 -1.52 6.34
CA TYR A 55 -9.18 -1.49 6.27
C TYR A 55 -9.82 -1.26 7.65
N ASP A 56 -9.26 -1.87 8.69
CA ASP A 56 -9.85 -1.85 10.04
C ASP A 56 -9.45 -0.60 10.86
N SER A 57 -8.37 0.10 10.49
CA SER A 57 -7.83 1.24 11.24
C SER A 57 -8.64 2.55 11.15
N GLY A 58 -9.59 2.64 10.21
CA GLY A 58 -10.30 3.89 9.89
C GLY A 58 -9.47 4.93 9.13
N ILE A 59 -8.21 4.60 8.76
CA ILE A 59 -7.34 5.54 8.04
C ILE A 59 -7.87 5.90 6.64
N MET A 60 -8.60 4.96 6.01
CA MET A 60 -9.04 5.07 4.62
C MET A 60 -10.09 6.17 4.43
N LEU A 61 -10.02 6.85 3.28
CA LEU A 61 -10.93 7.94 2.92
C LEU A 61 -11.92 7.51 1.85
N ASN A 62 -13.20 7.86 2.01
CA ASN A 62 -14.20 7.60 0.97
C ASN A 62 -13.94 8.45 -0.28
N ASP A 63 -13.69 9.75 -0.11
CA ASP A 63 -13.51 10.73 -1.19
C ASP A 63 -12.03 10.97 -1.54
N TYR A 64 -11.19 9.94 -1.38
CA TYR A 64 -9.74 9.99 -1.61
C TYR A 64 -9.37 10.49 -3.02
N GLN A 65 -10.23 10.27 -4.02
CA GLN A 65 -9.98 10.64 -5.42
C GLN A 65 -9.81 12.16 -5.60
N SER A 66 -10.45 12.99 -4.77
CA SER A 66 -10.30 14.44 -4.84
C SER A 66 -8.95 14.94 -4.30
N LEU A 67 -8.27 14.12 -3.50
CA LEU A 67 -7.00 14.44 -2.84
C LEU A 67 -5.79 13.80 -3.53
N VAL A 68 -6.02 12.74 -4.30
CA VAL A 68 -5.00 12.10 -5.14
C VAL A 68 -4.99 12.81 -6.49
N SER A 69 -3.89 13.48 -6.83
CA SER A 69 -3.78 14.16 -8.12
C SER A 69 -3.81 13.14 -9.27
N SER A 70 -4.27 13.58 -10.43
CA SER A 70 -4.21 12.83 -11.70
C SER A 70 -2.78 12.46 -12.14
N ASP A 71 -1.77 12.95 -11.43
CA ASP A 71 -0.38 12.97 -11.89
C ASP A 71 0.43 11.76 -11.42
N ILE A 72 -0.18 10.79 -10.73
CA ILE A 72 0.49 9.53 -10.36
C ILE A 72 0.52 8.61 -11.57
N SER A 73 1.52 8.79 -12.43
CA SER A 73 1.75 7.92 -13.58
C SER A 73 2.65 6.74 -13.23
N THR A 74 3.52 6.92 -12.24
CA THR A 74 4.49 5.93 -11.80
C THR A 74 4.60 5.85 -10.27
N GLY A 75 5.27 4.81 -9.78
CA GLY A 75 5.61 4.71 -8.36
C GLY A 75 6.59 5.79 -7.91
N ASP A 76 7.48 6.28 -8.78
CA ASP A 76 8.42 7.34 -8.44
C ASP A 76 7.67 8.68 -8.23
N ASP A 77 6.67 8.97 -9.07
CA ASP A 77 5.79 10.13 -8.88
C ASP A 77 5.09 10.07 -7.52
N ALA A 78 4.65 8.88 -7.11
CA ALA A 78 4.03 8.67 -5.81
C ALA A 78 5.00 8.96 -4.67
N ILE A 79 6.24 8.47 -4.73
CA ILE A 79 7.27 8.73 -3.71
C ILE A 79 7.58 10.23 -3.61
N ILE A 80 7.70 10.92 -4.74
CA ILE A 80 7.90 12.38 -4.78
C ILE A 80 6.74 13.11 -4.10
N LEU A 81 5.49 12.74 -4.40
CA LEU A 81 4.30 13.34 -3.80
C LEU A 81 4.22 13.08 -2.29
N ILE A 82 4.58 11.88 -1.84
CA ILE A 82 4.61 11.51 -0.41
C ILE A 82 5.63 12.36 0.34
N ASN A 83 6.85 12.48 -0.19
CA ASN A 83 7.93 13.20 0.50
C ASN A 83 7.67 14.71 0.59
N ASN A 84 7.02 15.30 -0.42
CA ASN A 84 6.81 16.74 -0.54
C ASN A 84 5.50 17.26 0.08
N THR A 85 4.63 16.39 0.58
CA THR A 85 3.37 16.83 1.19
C THR A 85 3.47 16.92 2.70
N ASP A 86 2.97 18.02 3.26
CA ASP A 86 2.77 18.17 4.72
C ASP A 86 1.30 18.01 5.12
N ASN A 87 0.49 17.42 4.23
CA ASN A 87 -0.94 17.18 4.45
C ASN A 87 -1.19 15.70 4.76
N SER A 88 -1.51 15.39 6.01
CA SER A 88 -1.80 14.03 6.47
C SER A 88 -3.03 13.41 5.78
N GLU A 89 -4.06 14.18 5.44
CA GLU A 89 -5.19 13.69 4.65
C GLU A 89 -4.77 13.25 3.24
N LYS A 90 -3.82 13.95 2.62
CA LYS A 90 -3.27 13.56 1.32
C LYS A 90 -2.52 12.23 1.40
N LEU A 91 -1.76 12.00 2.47
CA LEU A 91 -1.09 10.72 2.71
C LEU A 91 -2.10 9.58 2.93
N ARG A 92 -3.16 9.83 3.70
CA ARG A 92 -4.28 8.88 3.89
C ARG A 92 -4.99 8.57 2.57
N ALA A 93 -5.16 9.57 1.71
CA ALA A 93 -5.73 9.41 0.39
C ALA A 93 -4.85 8.55 -0.52
N LEU A 94 -3.52 8.79 -0.52
CA LEU A 94 -2.54 7.98 -1.25
C LEU A 94 -2.54 6.53 -0.75
N LEU A 95 -2.56 6.30 0.56
CA LEU A 95 -2.66 4.95 1.12
C LEU A 95 -3.94 4.26 0.63
N THR A 96 -5.06 4.97 0.71
CA THR A 96 -6.36 4.47 0.23
C THR A 96 -6.30 4.09 -1.25
N TYR A 97 -5.68 4.94 -2.07
CA TYR A 97 -5.49 4.69 -3.49
C TYR A 97 -4.72 3.37 -3.70
N PHE A 98 -3.50 3.25 -3.18
CA PHE A 98 -2.68 2.05 -3.39
C PHE A 98 -3.30 0.76 -2.84
N VAL A 99 -4.01 0.83 -1.71
CA VAL A 99 -4.74 -0.34 -1.18
C VAL A 99 -5.92 -0.73 -2.08
N ARG A 100 -6.62 0.24 -2.69
CA ARG A 100 -7.76 -0.05 -3.57
C ARG A 100 -7.36 -0.45 -4.99
N GLN A 101 -6.14 -0.12 -5.44
CA GLN A 101 -5.68 -0.43 -6.80
C GLN A 101 -5.70 -1.93 -7.14
N GLU A 102 -5.56 -2.80 -6.15
CA GLU A 102 -5.65 -4.26 -6.35
C GLU A 102 -7.01 -4.71 -6.93
N ARG A 103 -8.07 -3.92 -6.73
CA ARG A 103 -9.41 -4.20 -7.29
C ARG A 103 -9.46 -3.97 -8.81
N PHE A 104 -8.48 -3.26 -9.36
CA PHE A 104 -8.43 -2.85 -10.77
C PHE A 104 -7.27 -3.50 -11.52
N SER A 105 -6.15 -3.75 -10.84
CA SER A 105 -4.99 -4.41 -11.41
C SER A 105 -4.38 -5.37 -10.40
N GLU A 106 -4.45 -6.67 -10.67
CA GLU A 106 -3.81 -7.70 -9.87
C GLU A 106 -2.30 -7.42 -9.79
N GLY A 107 -1.73 -7.52 -8.58
CA GLY A 107 -0.32 -7.24 -8.35
C GLY A 107 -0.01 -5.79 -7.97
N SER A 108 -1.02 -4.94 -7.81
CA SER A 108 -0.82 -3.55 -7.38
C SER A 108 -0.23 -3.45 -5.98
N TRP A 109 -0.65 -4.32 -5.04
CA TRP A 109 -0.03 -4.36 -3.71
C TRP A 109 1.43 -4.81 -3.76
N ALA A 110 1.72 -5.77 -4.64
CA ALA A 110 3.08 -6.25 -4.91
C ALA A 110 3.99 -5.12 -5.40
N GLU A 111 3.52 -4.37 -6.39
CA GLU A 111 4.24 -3.22 -6.92
C GLU A 111 4.44 -2.14 -5.86
N ALA A 112 3.39 -1.78 -5.10
CA ALA A 112 3.47 -0.77 -4.05
C ALA A 112 4.44 -1.15 -2.92
N ALA A 113 4.47 -2.43 -2.53
CA ALA A 113 5.41 -2.94 -1.54
C ALA A 113 6.85 -2.91 -2.07
N ASN A 114 7.10 -3.43 -3.27
CA ASN A 114 8.44 -3.45 -3.89
C ASN A 114 9.01 -2.05 -4.12
N LYS A 115 8.16 -1.10 -4.53
CA LYS A 115 8.56 0.31 -4.73
C LYS A 115 8.60 1.11 -3.43
N ARG A 116 8.44 0.46 -2.27
CA ARG A 116 8.46 1.07 -0.94
C ARG A 116 7.41 2.17 -0.72
N ILE A 117 6.33 2.18 -1.48
CA ILE A 117 5.28 3.19 -1.39
C ILE A 117 4.58 3.11 -0.02
N PHE A 118 4.21 1.90 0.42
CA PHE A 118 3.64 1.72 1.75
C PHE A 118 4.60 2.18 2.86
N LEU A 119 5.89 1.85 2.76
CA LEU A 119 6.91 2.28 3.70
C LEU A 119 7.00 3.81 3.78
N SER A 120 7.11 4.48 2.63
CA SER A 120 7.23 5.93 2.56
C SER A 120 6.02 6.63 3.17
N ILE A 121 4.81 6.14 2.92
CA ILE A 121 3.59 6.67 3.55
C ILE A 121 3.64 6.50 5.06
N LEU A 122 3.99 5.31 5.57
CA LEU A 122 4.04 5.03 7.00
C LEU A 122 5.08 5.90 7.71
N LEU A 123 6.27 6.06 7.13
CA LEU A 123 7.33 6.90 7.69
C LEU A 123 6.90 8.38 7.74
N LYS A 124 6.31 8.90 6.66
CA LYS A 124 5.88 10.30 6.60
C LYS A 124 4.69 10.59 7.51
N LEU A 125 3.72 9.66 7.61
CA LEU A 125 2.62 9.77 8.59
C LEU A 125 3.15 9.75 10.02
N LYS A 126 4.13 8.89 10.31
CA LYS A 126 4.74 8.79 11.63
C LYS A 126 5.48 10.07 12.01
N SER A 127 6.29 10.64 11.11
CA SER A 127 7.02 11.88 11.39
C SER A 127 6.08 13.05 11.70
N MET A 128 4.92 13.13 11.03
CA MET A 128 3.91 14.16 11.31
C MET A 128 3.22 13.99 12.67
N GLY A 129 3.13 12.75 13.18
CA GLY A 129 2.55 12.47 14.50
C GLY A 129 3.52 12.72 15.65
N GLU A 130 4.84 12.70 15.39
CA GLU A 130 5.89 12.97 16.39
C GLU A 130 6.16 14.49 16.59
N GLU A 131 5.61 15.36 15.73
CA GLU A 131 5.74 16.83 15.81
C GLU A 131 4.67 17.53 16.69
N CYS A 132 3.90 16.79 17.49
CA CYS A 132 2.89 17.32 18.42
C CYS A 132 3.32 17.29 19.89
#